data_AF-A0A3N5ZVR8-F1
#
_entry.id   AF-A0A3N5ZVR8-F1
#
_cell.length_a   1.000
_cell.length_b   1.000
_cell.length_c   1.000
_cell.angle_alpha   90.00
_cell.angle_beta   90.00
_cell.angle_gamma   90.00
#
_symmetry.space_group_name_H-M   'P 1'
#
loop_
_entity.id
_entity.type
_entity.pdbx_description
1 polymer ?
#
loop_
_entity_poly.entity_id
_entity_poly.type
_entity_poly.pdbx_seq_one_letter_code
_entity_poly.pdbx_strand_id
1 'polypeptide(L)'
;MEDSIEKSLKEVSALDSAAETVSRGIHNAVLKGGEPARQVADALHGKWLGHPLHPALTDFVVGAFAFGSLFNLVGGELNRKIAKSLITAGAITAVPTALAGATDFS
;
A
#
# COMPACT_ATOMS: atom_id res chain seq x y z
N MET A 1 6.96 20.22 25.56
CA MET A 1 6.43 18.92 25.06
C MET A 1 5.36 19.16 24.02
N GLU A 2 4.42 20.08 24.27
CA GLU A 2 3.38 20.52 23.31
C GLU A 2 3.95 21.03 21.98
N ASP A 3 4.97 21.90 22.00
CA ASP A 3 5.61 22.41 20.77
C ASP A 3 6.25 21.33 19.88
N SER A 4 6.71 20.22 20.49
CA SER A 4 7.30 19.10 19.74
C SER A 4 6.22 18.26 19.07
N ILE A 5 5.08 18.07 19.75
CA ILE A 5 3.91 17.38 19.20
C ILE A 5 3.33 18.21 18.06
N GLU A 6 3.18 19.52 18.25
CA GLU A 6 2.64 20.42 17.22
C GLU A 6 3.55 20.50 15.99
N LYS A 7 4.87 20.48 16.19
CA LYS A 7 5.84 20.40 15.09
C LYS A 7 5.77 19.07 14.34
N SER A 8 5.66 17.94 15.06
CA SER A 8 5.47 16.63 14.45
C SER A 8 4.12 16.53 13.71
N LEU A 9 3.05 17.14 14.24
CA LEU A 9 1.76 17.25 13.56
C LEU A 9 1.82 18.14 12.31
N LYS A 10 2.62 19.22 12.32
CA LYS A 10 2.85 20.04 11.12
C LYS A 10 3.62 19.29 10.02
N GLU A 11 4.55 18.41 10.37
CA GLU A 11 5.17 17.49 9.40
C GLU A 11 4.15 16.50 8.82
N VAL A 12 3.21 16.01 9.64
CA VAL A 12 2.09 15.19 9.17
C VAL A 12 1.14 16.00 8.29
N SER A 13 0.92 17.29 8.54
CA SER A 13 0.10 18.18 7.69
C SER A 13 0.67 18.35 6.28
N ALA A 14 2.00 18.32 6.11
CA ALA A 14 2.59 18.29 4.77
C ALA A 14 2.23 16.99 4.02
N LEU A 15 2.10 15.88 4.77
CA LEU A 15 1.65 14.60 4.24
C LEU A 15 0.17 14.64 3.86
N ASP A 16 -0.68 15.32 4.61
CA ASP A 16 -2.10 15.51 4.28
C ASP A 16 -2.26 16.20 2.91
N SER A 17 -1.49 17.27 2.65
CA SER A 17 -1.54 17.95 1.36
C SER A 17 -1.07 17.06 0.21
N ALA A 18 -0.06 16.22 0.43
CA ALA A 18 0.41 15.26 -0.57
C ALA A 18 -0.65 14.16 -0.81
N ALA A 19 -1.24 13.63 0.26
CA ALA A 19 -2.29 12.63 0.20
C ALA A 19 -3.53 13.15 -0.55
N GLU A 20 -3.96 14.38 -0.27
CA GLU A 20 -5.04 15.02 -1.02
C GLU A 20 -4.73 15.17 -2.50
N THR A 21 -3.49 15.53 -2.84
CA THR A 21 -3.07 15.71 -4.24
C THR A 21 -3.12 14.36 -4.98
N VAL A 22 -2.63 13.31 -4.35
CA VAL A 22 -2.67 11.94 -4.89
C VAL A 22 -4.11 11.46 -5.02
N SER A 23 -4.92 11.60 -3.97
CA SER A 23 -6.33 11.21 -3.96
C SER A 23 -7.12 11.90 -5.07
N ARG A 24 -6.98 13.23 -5.20
CA ARG A 24 -7.59 14.00 -6.30
C ARG A 24 -7.10 13.52 -7.67
N GLY A 25 -5.82 13.20 -7.82
CA GLY A 25 -5.26 12.66 -9.05
C GLY A 25 -5.89 11.33 -9.45
N ILE A 26 -5.98 10.39 -8.50
CA ILE A 26 -6.59 9.06 -8.70
C ILE A 26 -8.07 9.20 -9.03
N HIS A 27 -8.82 10.00 -8.26
CA HIS A 27 -10.24 10.24 -8.49
C HIS A 27 -10.50 10.77 -9.91
N ASN A 28 -9.74 11.78 -10.34
CA ASN A 28 -9.84 12.33 -11.70
C ASN A 28 -9.46 11.31 -12.79
N ALA A 29 -8.45 10.46 -12.55
CA ALA A 29 -8.07 9.42 -13.48
C ALA A 29 -9.18 8.37 -13.66
N VAL A 30 -9.83 7.96 -12.56
CA VAL A 30 -10.98 7.04 -12.61
C VAL A 30 -12.15 7.66 -13.37
N LEU A 31 -12.49 8.93 -13.10
CA LEU A 31 -13.56 9.63 -13.82
C LEU A 31 -13.27 9.74 -15.32
N LYS A 32 -12.05 10.11 -15.72
CA LYS A 32 -11.65 10.22 -17.13
C LYS A 32 -11.59 8.87 -17.85
N GLY A 33 -11.24 7.81 -17.12
CA GLY A 33 -11.12 6.46 -17.67
C GLY A 33 -12.46 5.75 -17.92
N GLY A 34 -13.57 6.31 -17.42
CA GLY A 34 -14.92 5.76 -17.64
C GLY A 34 -15.13 4.39 -17.01
N GLU A 35 -15.99 3.58 -17.62
CA GLU A 35 -16.42 2.28 -17.08
C GLU A 35 -15.26 1.30 -16.81
N PRO A 36 -14.25 1.14 -17.68
CA PRO A 36 -13.12 0.24 -17.42
C PRO A 36 -12.32 0.62 -16.17
N ALA A 37 -12.05 1.92 -15.98
CA ALA A 37 -11.33 2.39 -14.81
C ALA A 37 -12.15 2.21 -13.53
N ARG A 38 -13.47 2.35 -13.62
CA ARG A 38 -14.39 2.10 -12.50
C ARG A 38 -14.43 0.63 -12.10
N GLN A 39 -14.40 -0.30 -13.06
CA GLN A 39 -14.30 -1.74 -12.77
C GLN A 39 -13.00 -2.09 -12.03
N VAL A 40 -11.88 -1.51 -12.44
CA VAL A 40 -10.59 -1.69 -11.75
C VAL A 40 -10.64 -1.12 -10.33
N ALA A 41 -11.19 0.09 -10.16
CA ALA A 41 -11.35 0.70 -8.84
C ALA A 41 -12.25 -0.14 -7.92
N ASP A 42 -13.37 -0.66 -8.43
CA ASP A 42 -14.28 -1.53 -7.68
C ASP A 42 -13.62 -2.87 -7.29
N ALA A 43 -12.78 -3.41 -8.16
CA ALA A 43 -12.00 -4.62 -7.87
C ALA A 43 -10.95 -4.37 -6.77
N LEU A 44 -10.26 -3.24 -6.83
CA LEU A 44 -9.26 -2.82 -5.83
C LEU A 44 -9.90 -2.44 -4.49
N HIS A 45 -11.10 -1.87 -4.49
CA HIS A 45 -11.90 -1.63 -3.28
C HIS A 45 -12.36 -2.95 -2.63
N GLY A 46 -12.34 -4.07 -3.36
CA GLY A 46 -12.70 -5.38 -2.80
C GLY A 46 -14.22 -5.66 -2.80
N LYS A 47 -15.01 -5.02 -3.68
CA LYS A 47 -16.47 -5.30 -3.77
C LYS A 47 -16.78 -6.79 -3.99
N TRP A 48 -15.93 -7.49 -4.72
CA TRP A 48 -16.05 -8.93 -4.98
C TRP A 48 -15.76 -9.80 -3.74
N LEU A 49 -14.96 -9.29 -2.80
CA LEU A 49 -14.62 -9.95 -1.53
C LEU A 49 -15.67 -9.68 -0.45
N GLY A 50 -16.47 -8.61 -0.61
CA GLY A 50 -17.41 -8.11 0.40
C GLY A 50 -16.75 -7.29 1.50
N HIS A 51 -15.42 -7.13 1.46
CA HIS A 51 -14.60 -6.38 2.41
C HIS A 51 -13.48 -5.63 1.67
N PRO A 52 -12.93 -4.57 2.28
CA PRO A 52 -11.79 -3.85 1.72
C PRO A 52 -10.62 -4.80 1.42
N LEU A 53 -10.06 -4.70 0.22
CA LEU A 53 -8.93 -5.54 -0.19
C LEU A 53 -7.61 -5.08 0.46
N HIS A 54 -7.50 -3.79 0.78
CA HIS A 54 -6.26 -3.19 1.30
C HIS A 54 -5.72 -3.92 2.54
N PRO A 55 -6.48 -4.12 3.64
CA PRO A 55 -5.94 -4.76 4.84
C PRO A 55 -5.36 -6.15 4.57
N ALA A 56 -6.03 -6.96 3.75
CA ALA A 56 -5.58 -8.30 3.42
C ALA A 56 -4.26 -8.29 2.64
N LEU A 57 -4.11 -7.35 1.69
CA LEU A 57 -2.85 -7.21 0.96
C LEU A 57 -1.74 -6.63 1.83
N THR A 58 -2.06 -5.72 2.76
CA THR A 58 -1.09 -5.15 3.70
C THR A 58 -0.48 -6.24 4.58
N ASP A 59 -1.28 -7.19 5.09
CA ASP A 59 -0.77 -8.33 5.86
C ASP A 59 0.23 -9.16 5.05
N PHE A 60 -0.05 -9.40 3.77
CA PHE A 60 0.88 -10.09 2.89
C PHE A 60 2.19 -9.31 2.70
N VAL A 61 2.12 -8.01 2.43
CA VAL A 61 3.30 -7.16 2.23
C VAL A 61 4.16 -7.13 3.49
N VAL A 62 3.54 -6.90 4.66
CA VAL A 62 4.23 -6.88 5.96
C VAL A 62 4.87 -8.23 6.24
N GLY A 63 4.14 -9.33 6.05
CA GLY A 63 4.66 -10.68 6.24
C GLY A 63 5.84 -10.98 5.31
N ALA A 64 5.72 -10.65 4.02
CA ALA A 64 6.77 -10.87 3.03
C ALA A 64 8.06 -10.12 3.39
N PHE A 65 7.97 -8.86 3.80
CA PHE A 65 9.14 -8.10 4.23
C PHE A 65 9.72 -8.56 5.56
N ALA A 66 8.87 -8.92 6.53
CA ALA A 66 9.31 -9.43 7.83
C ALA A 66 10.08 -10.75 7.65
N PHE A 67 9.49 -11.73 6.97
CA PHE A 67 10.14 -13.02 6.74
C PHE A 67 11.32 -12.90 5.79
N GLY A 68 11.24 -12.07 4.74
CA GLY A 68 12.36 -11.83 3.83
C GLY A 68 13.59 -11.27 4.56
N SER A 69 13.37 -10.32 5.46
CA SER A 69 14.43 -9.77 6.32
C SER A 69 14.98 -10.80 7.30
N LEU A 70 14.10 -11.62 7.90
CA LEU A 70 14.51 -12.70 8.81
C LEU A 70 15.39 -13.73 8.11
N PHE A 71 14.99 -14.21 6.93
CA PHE A 71 15.79 -15.16 6.15
C PHE A 71 17.13 -14.56 5.69
N ASN A 72 17.17 -13.27 5.38
CA ASN A 72 18.43 -12.60 5.08
C ASN A 72 19.37 -12.57 6.30
N LEU A 73 18.82 -12.40 7.51
CA LEU A 73 19.59 -12.38 8.76
C LEU A 73 20.12 -13.76 9.16
N VAL A 74 19.29 -14.80 9.05
CA VAL A 74 19.71 -16.19 9.34
C VAL A 74 20.84 -16.64 8.41
N GLY A 75 20.84 -16.16 7.16
CA GLY A 75 21.91 -16.42 6.20
C GLY A 75 21.88 -17.85 5.64
N GLY A 76 22.83 -18.16 4.76
CA GLY A 76 22.85 -19.40 3.98
C GLY A 76 22.26 -19.24 2.57
N GLU A 77 22.74 -20.06 1.64
CA GLU A 77 22.44 -19.94 0.21
C GLU A 77 20.93 -20.06 -0.09
N LEU A 78 20.27 -21.04 0.52
CA LEU A 78 18.83 -21.25 0.37
C LEU A 78 18.03 -20.07 0.95
N ASN A 79 18.38 -19.63 2.16
CA ASN A 79 17.69 -18.54 2.85
C ASN A 79 17.84 -17.21 2.10
N ARG A 80 19.00 -16.94 1.48
CA ARG A 80 19.18 -15.77 0.60
C ARG A 80 18.24 -15.78 -0.61
N LYS A 81 18.01 -16.96 -1.22
CA LYS A 81 17.06 -17.10 -2.32
C LYS A 81 15.63 -16.85 -1.85
N ILE A 82 15.24 -17.44 -0.71
CA ILE A 82 13.92 -17.24 -0.09
C ILE A 82 13.71 -15.76 0.25
N ALA A 83 14.69 -15.12 0.89
CA ALA A 83 14.67 -13.71 1.22
C ALA A 83 14.44 -12.84 -0.01
N LYS A 84 15.21 -13.06 -1.08
CA LYS A 84 15.05 -12.34 -2.35
C LYS A 84 13.64 -12.50 -2.92
N SER A 85 13.11 -13.73 -2.94
CA SER A 85 11.76 -13.99 -3.43
C SER A 85 10.68 -13.28 -2.60
N LEU A 86 10.79 -13.33 -1.28
CA LEU A 86 9.82 -12.67 -0.38
C LEU A 86 9.88 -11.14 -0.51
N ILE A 87 11.07 -10.54 -0.53
CA ILE A 87 11.21 -9.09 -0.76
C ILE A 87 10.65 -8.69 -2.13
N THR A 88 10.90 -9.50 -3.17
CA THR A 88 10.36 -9.24 -4.51
C THR A 88 8.84 -9.33 -4.52
N ALA A 89 8.28 -10.38 -3.89
CA ALA A 89 6.84 -10.57 -3.79
C ALA A 89 6.17 -9.42 -3.00
N GLY A 90 6.74 -9.03 -1.86
CA GLY A 90 6.25 -7.89 -1.07
C GLY A 90 6.28 -6.59 -1.86
N ALA A 91 7.36 -6.33 -2.62
CA ALA A 91 7.47 -5.13 -3.45
C ALA A 91 6.44 -5.10 -4.60
N ILE A 92 6.21 -6.24 -5.25
CA ILE A 92 5.19 -6.36 -6.29
C ILE A 92 3.80 -6.15 -5.70
N THR A 93 3.49 -6.77 -4.55
CA THR A 93 2.17 -6.66 -3.90
C THR A 93 1.94 -5.29 -3.28
N ALA A 94 2.98 -4.55 -2.88
CA ALA A 94 2.85 -3.21 -2.31
C ALA A 94 2.15 -2.23 -3.27
N VAL A 95 2.33 -2.37 -4.58
CA VAL A 95 1.68 -1.51 -5.59
C VAL A 95 0.16 -1.65 -5.57
N PRO A 96 -0.44 -2.84 -5.82
CA PRO A 96 -1.89 -3.01 -5.73
C PRO A 96 -2.42 -2.80 -4.31
N THR A 97 -1.62 -3.04 -3.25
CA THR A 97 -2.00 -2.71 -1.85
C THR A 97 -2.22 -1.22 -1.68
N ALA A 98 -1.29 -0.39 -2.16
CA ALA A 98 -1.39 1.07 -2.07
C ALA A 98 -2.57 1.60 -2.90
N LEU A 99 -2.80 1.01 -4.09
CA LEU A 99 -3.95 1.36 -4.92
C LEU A 99 -5.29 0.98 -4.27
N ALA A 100 -5.38 -0.21 -3.66
CA ALA A 100 -6.56 -0.62 -2.90
C ALA A 100 -6.82 0.33 -1.72
N GLY A 101 -5.78 0.71 -0.99
CA GLY A 101 -5.90 1.67 0.12
C GLY A 101 -6.37 3.05 -0.36
N ALA A 102 -5.86 3.51 -1.51
CA ALA A 102 -6.33 4.76 -2.11
C ALA A 102 -7.81 4.72 -2.51
N THR A 103 -8.34 3.55 -2.90
CA THR A 103 -9.76 3.37 -3.22
C THR A 103 -10.66 3.19 -1.99
N ASP A 104 -10.12 2.89 -0.81
CA ASP A 104 -10.93 2.76 0.41
C ASP A 104 -11.43 4.12 0.94
N PHE A 105 -10.75 5.21 0.61
CA PHE A 105 -11.08 6.58 1.03
C PHE A 105 -11.90 7.38 0.01
N SER A 106 -12.31 6.79 -1.11
CA SER A 106 -13.00 7.47 -2.23
C SER A 106 -14.51 7.30 -2.24
#